data_AF-A0A7C4ZZW1-F1
#
_entry.id   AF-A0A7C4ZZW1-F1
#
_cell.length_a   1.000
_cell.length_b   1.000
_cell.length_c   1.000
_cell.angle_alpha   90.00
_cell.angle_beta   90.00
_cell.angle_gamma   90.00
#
_symmetry.space_group_name_H-M   'P 1'
#
loop_
_entity.id
_entity.type
_entity.pdbx_description
1 polymer ?
#
loop_
_entity_poly.entity_id
_entity_poly.type
_entity_poly.pdbx_seq_one_letter_code
_entity_poly.pdbx_strand_id
1 'polypeptide(L)'
;MRENDLRLIELAFDYVAAETEAQARQVYNQATLLATDKPTFRVWLDLIAYMEEWNRSKEHKSTMSRASALQFFSSRQAESKLTP
;
A
#
# COMPACT_ATOMS: atom_id res chain seq x y z
N MET A 1 12.28 -10.36 3.79
CA MET A 1 11.02 -9.58 3.75
C MET A 1 10.30 -9.82 5.06
N ARG A 2 9.79 -8.79 5.73
CA ARG A 2 9.10 -8.99 7.01
C ARG A 2 7.65 -9.37 6.72
N GLU A 3 7.06 -10.24 7.53
CA GLU A 3 5.66 -10.67 7.42
C GLU A 3 4.70 -9.46 7.40
N ASN A 4 5.01 -8.42 8.17
CA ASN A 4 4.25 -7.17 8.21
C ASN A 4 4.21 -6.44 6.86
N ASP A 5 5.28 -6.47 6.06
CA ASP A 5 5.34 -5.75 4.78
C ASP A 5 4.35 -6.38 3.77
N LEU A 6 4.30 -7.71 3.72
CA LEU A 6 3.36 -8.44 2.87
C LEU A 6 1.91 -8.16 3.30
N ARG A 7 1.63 -8.17 4.61
CA ARG A 7 0.30 -7.88 5.12
C ARG A 7 -0.13 -6.44 4.86
N LEU A 8 0.79 -5.47 4.94
CA LEU A 8 0.51 -4.08 4.56
C LEU A 8 0.16 -3.96 3.07
N ILE A 9 0.84 -4.69 2.19
CA ILE A 9 0.51 -4.71 0.76
C ILE A 9 -0.89 -5.29 0.53
N GLU A 10 -1.25 -6.39 1.19
CA GLU A 10 -2.61 -6.95 1.12
C GLU A 10 -3.67 -5.93 1.58
N LEU A 11 -3.43 -5.26 2.70
CA LEU A 11 -4.32 -4.21 3.20
C LEU A 11 -4.44 -3.05 2.21
N ALA A 12 -3.41 -2.74 1.42
CA ALA A 12 -3.54 -1.72 0.36
C ALA A 12 -4.49 -2.18 -0.76
N PHE A 13 -4.45 -3.45 -1.17
CA PHE A 13 -5.42 -4.02 -2.11
C PHE A 13 -6.85 -4.00 -1.54
N ASP A 14 -7.01 -4.44 -0.29
CA ASP A 14 -8.31 -4.46 0.39
C ASP A 14 -8.88 -3.03 0.53
N TYR A 15 -8.04 -2.03 0.74
CA TYR A 15 -8.44 -0.63 0.83
C TYR A 15 -8.94 -0.11 -0.53
N VAL A 16 -8.18 -0.34 -1.60
CA VAL A 16 -8.55 0.11 -2.96
C VAL A 16 -9.78 -0.61 -3.49
N ALA A 17 -10.00 -1.86 -3.06
CA ALA A 17 -11.18 -2.64 -3.42
C ALA A 17 -12.39 -2.39 -2.51
N ALA A 18 -12.26 -1.57 -1.46
CA ALA A 18 -13.35 -1.34 -0.52
C ALA A 18 -14.54 -0.64 -1.21
N GLU A 19 -15.73 -1.21 -1.06
CA GLU A 19 -16.96 -0.69 -1.66
C GLU A 19 -17.68 0.30 -0.74
N THR A 20 -17.26 0.37 0.54
CA THR A 20 -17.88 1.22 1.56
C THR A 20 -16.85 1.94 2.40
N GLU A 21 -17.22 3.12 2.93
CA GLU A 21 -16.35 3.88 3.83
C GLU A 21 -16.03 3.08 5.11
N ALA A 22 -16.98 2.29 5.61
CA ALA A 22 -16.78 1.46 6.80
C ALA A 22 -15.68 0.39 6.58
N GLN A 23 -15.68 -0.27 5.41
CA GLN A 23 -14.64 -1.23 5.03
C GLN A 23 -13.28 -0.54 4.88
N ALA A 24 -13.22 0.57 4.14
CA ALA A 24 -11.98 1.34 3.95
C ALA A 24 -11.40 1.79 5.31
N ARG A 25 -12.25 2.26 6.22
CA ARG A 25 -11.86 2.67 7.58
C ARG A 25 -11.34 1.51 8.42
N GLN A 26 -11.97 0.34 8.35
CA GLN A 26 -11.50 -0.86 9.05
C GLN A 26 -10.10 -1.28 8.57
N VAL A 27 -9.87 -1.29 7.25
CA VAL A 27 -8.58 -1.65 6.65
C VAL A 27 -7.50 -0.62 7.02
N TYR A 28 -7.83 0.67 6.96
CA TYR A 28 -6.94 1.75 7.37
C TYR A 28 -6.49 1.61 8.84
N ASN A 29 -7.42 1.28 9.74
CA ASN A 29 -7.11 1.06 11.15
C ASN A 29 -6.15 -0.13 11.35
N GLN A 30 -6.35 -1.24 10.61
CA GLN A 30 -5.43 -2.38 10.65
C GLN A 30 -4.03 -2.00 10.17
N ALA A 31 -3.93 -1.25 9.06
CA ALA A 31 -2.65 -0.80 8.52
C ALA A 31 -1.92 0.14 9.49
N THR A 32 -2.66 1.02 10.16
CA THR A 32 -2.10 1.95 11.17
C THR A 32 -1.50 1.20 12.36
N LEU A 33 -2.15 0.12 12.82
CA LEU A 33 -1.64 -0.71 13.92
C LEU A 33 -0.43 -1.57 13.52
N LEU A 34 -0.38 -1.99 12.25
CA LEU A 34 0.68 -2.86 11.73
C LEU A 34 1.94 -2.10 11.32
N ALA A 35 1.80 -0.86 10.86
CA ALA A 35 2.91 0.00 10.49
C ALA A 35 3.67 0.43 11.75
N THR A 36 4.82 -0.21 11.98
CA THR A 36 5.62 -0.06 13.21
C THR A 36 6.26 1.32 13.38
N ASP A 37 6.32 2.13 12.32
CA ASP A 37 6.84 3.49 12.33
C ASP A 37 6.08 4.38 11.32
N LYS A 38 6.15 5.71 11.53
CA LYS A 38 5.49 6.70 10.65
C LYS A 38 5.97 6.62 9.19
N PRO A 39 7.28 6.46 8.90
CA PRO A 39 7.77 6.28 7.54
C PRO A 39 7.10 5.11 6.79
N THR A 40 6.96 3.96 7.45
CA THR A 40 6.34 2.76 6.88
C THR A 40 4.86 3.00 6.55
N PHE A 41 4.14 3.65 7.47
CA PHE A 41 2.74 4.02 7.22
C PHE A 41 2.62 5.00 6.05
N ARG A 42 3.55 5.95 5.92
CA ARG A 42 3.57 6.87 4.78
C ARG A 42 3.76 6.14 3.46
N VAL A 43 4.71 5.20 3.39
CA VAL A 43 4.94 4.38 2.19
C VAL A 43 3.69 3.56 1.83
N TRP A 44 2.94 3.08 2.84
CA TRP A 44 1.67 2.41 2.61
C TRP A 44 0.60 3.33 1.98
N LEU A 45 0.48 4.58 2.45
CA LEU A 45 -0.41 5.57 1.83
C LEU A 45 0.01 5.89 0.39
N ASP A 46 1.31 6.04 0.13
CA ASP A 46 1.84 6.29 -1.21
C ASP A 46 1.55 5.11 -2.15
N LEU A 47 1.58 3.87 -1.63
CA LEU A 47 1.20 2.67 -2.40
C LEU A 47 -0.28 2.69 -2.80
N ILE A 48 -1.19 3.10 -1.91
CA ILE A 48 -2.63 3.20 -2.24
C ILE A 48 -2.84 4.20 -3.38
N ALA A 49 -2.28 5.40 -3.24
CA ALA A 49 -2.40 6.44 -4.27
C ALA A 49 -1.83 5.96 -5.62
N TYR A 50 -0.70 5.25 -5.58
CA TYR A 50 -0.10 4.66 -6.77
C TYR A 50 -0.99 3.58 -7.41
N MET A 51 -1.62 2.73 -6.61
CA MET A 51 -2.55 1.69 -7.08
C MET A 51 -3.83 2.29 -7.68
N GLU A 52 -4.42 3.29 -7.04
CA GLU A 52 -5.60 3.99 -7.55
C GLU A 52 -5.31 4.66 -8.90
N GLU A 53 -4.18 5.36 -9.01
CA GLU A 53 -3.75 5.98 -10.27
C GLU A 53 -3.52 4.92 -11.35
N TRP A 54 -2.79 3.85 -11.01
CA TRP A 54 -2.53 2.74 -11.94
C TRP A 54 -3.83 2.13 -12.46
N ASN A 55 -4.79 1.84 -11.58
CA ASN A 55 -6.04 1.19 -11.93
C ASN A 55 -6.99 2.11 -12.72
N ARG A 56 -6.86 3.43 -12.56
CA ARG A 56 -7.62 4.44 -13.31
C ARG A 56 -7.00 4.76 -14.68
N SER A 57 -5.67 4.70 -14.77
CA SER A 57 -4.93 5.03 -16.00
C SER A 57 -5.28 4.07 -17.14
N LYS A 58 -5.53 4.63 -18.33
CA LYS A 58 -5.75 3.84 -19.56
C LYS A 58 -4.44 3.32 -20.18
N GLU A 59 -3.29 3.75 -19.65
CA GLU A 59 -1.97 3.31 -20.13
C GLU A 59 -1.69 1.86 -19.73
N HIS A 60 -2.27 1.40 -18.63
CA HIS A 60 -2.12 0.04 -18.15
C HIS A 60 -3.31 -0.81 -18.58
N LYS A 61 -3.03 -1.96 -19.21
CA LYS A 61 -4.07 -2.91 -19.67
C LYS A 61 -4.64 -3.78 -18.56
N SER A 62 -4.11 -3.69 -17.34
CA SER A 62 -4.46 -4.53 -16.20
C SER A 62 -4.35 -3.74 -14.91
N THR A 63 -5.16 -4.13 -13.92
CA THR A 63 -5.02 -3.66 -12.55
C THR A 63 -3.64 -4.02 -11.98
N MET A 64 -3.21 -3.29 -10.95
CA MET A 64 -1.93 -3.54 -10.32
C MET A 64 -1.86 -4.97 -9.77
N SER A 65 -0.72 -5.64 -10.01
CA SER A 65 -0.46 -6.96 -9.44
C SER A 65 0.17 -6.86 -8.05
N ARG A 66 0.05 -7.92 -7.24
CA ARG A 66 0.76 -8.02 -5.96
C ARG A 66 2.28 -7.88 -6.10
N ALA A 67 2.87 -8.39 -7.19
CA ALA A 67 4.31 -8.30 -7.44
C ALA A 67 4.76 -6.84 -7.67
N SER A 68 4.00 -6.09 -8.46
CA SER A 68 4.26 -4.67 -8.72
C SER A 68 4.12 -3.83 -7.45
N ALA A 69 3.08 -4.08 -6.65
CA ALA A 69 2.89 -3.43 -5.35
C ALA A 69 4.05 -3.73 -4.38
N LEU A 70 4.52 -4.98 -4.35
CA LEU A 70 5.66 -5.38 -3.53
C LEU A 70 6.96 -4.69 -3.96
N GLN A 71 7.23 -4.61 -5.26
CA GLN A 71 8.40 -3.93 -5.78
C GLN A 71 8.38 -2.44 -5.42
N PHE A 72 7.23 -1.77 -5.56
CA PHE A 72 7.06 -0.38 -5.15
C PHE A 72 7.34 -0.21 -3.65
N PHE A 73 6.66 -1.00 -2.82
CA PHE A 73 6.71 -0.88 -1.38
C PHE A 73 8.12 -1.11 -0.83
N SER A 74 8.81 -2.14 -1.34
CA SER A 74 10.18 -2.47 -0.93
C SER A 74 11.17 -1.35 -1.29
N SER A 75 11.04 -0.77 -2.49
CA SER A 75 11.93 0.30 -2.96
C SER A 75 11.72 1.57 -2.14
N ARG A 76 10.46 1.98 -1.95
CA ARG A 76 10.10 3.18 -1.17
C ARG A 76 10.44 3.06 0.31
N GLN A 77 10.27 1.87 0.91
CA GLN A 77 10.71 1.65 2.29
C GLN A 77 12.23 1.81 2.44
N ALA A 78 13.01 1.33 1.48
CA ALA A 78 14.46 1.45 1.52
C ALA A 78 14.88 2.94 1.42
N GLU A 79 14.30 3.69 0.50
CA GLU A 79 14.51 5.14 0.35
C GLU A 79 14.15 5.90 1.63
N SER A 80 12.98 5.60 2.21
CA SER A 80 12.48 6.28 3.39
C SER A 80 13.39 6.09 4.61
N LYS A 81 14.02 4.91 4.76
CA LYS A 81 15.00 4.63 5.82
C LYS A 81 16.36 5.33 5.63
N LEU A 82 16.65 5.83 4.44
CA LEU A 82 17.89 6.53 4.12
C LEU A 82 17.81 8.04 4.36
N THR A 83 16.61 8.57 4.61
CA THR A 83 16.37 9.99 4.91
C THR A 83 16.22 10.16 6.43
N PRO A 84 17.23 10.69 7.15
CA PRO A 84 17.14 10.96 8.58
C PRO A 84 16.19 12.11 8.93
#